data_AF-A0A265DVB2-F1
#
_entry.id   AF-A0A265DVB2-F1
#
_cell.length_a   1.000
_cell.length_b   1.000
_cell.length_c   1.000
_cell.angle_alpha   90.00
_cell.angle_beta   90.00
_cell.angle_gamma   90.00
#
_symmetry.space_group_name_H-M   'P 1'
#
loop_
_entity.id
_entity.type
_entity.pdbx_description
1 polymer ?
#
loop_
_entity_poly.entity_id
_entity_poly.type
_entity_poly.pdbx_seq_one_letter_code
_entity_poly.pdbx_strand_id
1 'polypeptide(L)'
;MKQYQYGFTLVELMVAMAIGTVIILGAGQLFLTTFQTFQTVDKVSRKQETLIFAVSTLAEAGRKGDIGDYAIVSDERGSGSDTRHYCVLQNEDQSQPTVDLAQFDDETACPTLSVSSGNGVSHIVTLPIGDCREGVDATCDHITFTISERDKAISPQEPTS
;
A
#
# COMPACT_ATOMS: atom_id res chain seq x y z
N MET A 1 -41.65 36.48 49.60
CA MET A 1 -40.33 35.83 49.41
C MET A 1 -39.56 36.65 48.39
N LYS A 2 -38.44 37.29 48.78
CA LYS A 2 -37.71 38.26 47.95
C LYS A 2 -36.48 37.53 47.39
N GLN A 3 -36.51 37.23 46.10
CA GLN A 3 -35.42 36.52 45.40
C GLN A 3 -34.27 37.52 45.20
N TYR A 4 -33.11 37.25 45.78
CA TYR A 4 -31.88 38.01 45.51
C TYR A 4 -31.36 37.59 44.13
N GLN A 5 -31.41 38.48 43.15
CA GLN A 5 -30.69 38.31 41.88
C GLN A 5 -29.20 38.53 42.15
N TYR A 6 -28.45 37.44 42.33
CA TYR A 6 -26.99 37.47 42.30
C TYR A 6 -26.55 37.62 40.84
N GLY A 7 -26.04 38.80 40.48
CA GLY A 7 -25.43 39.05 39.18
C GLY A 7 -24.05 38.39 39.09
N PHE A 8 -23.70 37.88 37.91
CA PHE A 8 -22.39 37.28 37.63
C PHE A 8 -21.26 38.26 37.94
N THR A 9 -20.21 37.79 38.61
CA THR A 9 -19.03 38.61 38.85
C THR A 9 -18.16 38.69 37.59
N LEU A 10 -17.44 39.80 37.39
CA LEU A 10 -16.59 40.01 36.21
C LEU A 10 -15.52 38.92 36.07
N VAL A 11 -14.98 38.47 37.21
CA VAL A 11 -13.99 37.37 37.28
C VAL A 11 -14.60 36.05 36.80
N GLU A 12 -15.84 35.76 37.19
CA GLU A 12 -16.55 34.53 36.83
C GLU A 12 -16.84 34.46 35.31
N LEU A 13 -17.13 35.62 34.69
CA LEU A 13 -17.28 35.73 33.24
C LEU A 13 -15.93 35.56 32.50
N MET A 14 -14.85 36.11 33.04
CA MET A 14 -13.50 35.92 32.49
C MET A 14 -13.07 34.44 32.54
N VAL A 15 -13.34 33.77 33.66
CA VAL A 15 -13.05 32.34 33.83
C VAL A 15 -13.88 31.50 32.87
N ALA A 16 -15.17 31.82 32.69
CA ALA A 16 -16.03 31.11 31.74
C ALA A 16 -15.52 31.24 30.29
N MET A 17 -15.10 32.43 29.86
CA MET A 17 -14.51 32.63 28.53
C MET A 17 -13.16 31.93 28.38
N ALA A 18 -12.30 31.98 29.40
CA ALA A 18 -11.01 31.30 29.38
C ALA A 18 -11.18 29.78 29.23
N ILE A 19 -12.07 29.17 30.03
CA ILE A 19 -12.37 27.74 29.96
C ILE A 19 -12.98 27.38 28.60
N GLY A 20 -13.94 28.17 28.10
CA GLY A 20 -14.53 27.95 26.78
C GLY A 20 -13.51 27.96 25.64
N THR A 21 -12.56 28.90 25.69
CA THR A 21 -11.50 29.02 24.69
C THR A 21 -10.55 27.82 24.72
N VAL A 22 -10.16 27.36 25.92
CA VAL A 22 -9.30 26.18 26.08
C VAL A 22 -9.99 24.92 25.54
N ILE A 23 -11.28 24.73 25.81
CA ILE A 23 -12.04 23.57 25.33
C ILE A 23 -12.13 23.58 23.80
N ILE A 24 -12.45 24.72 23.18
CA ILE A 24 -12.55 24.84 21.73
C ILE A 24 -11.20 24.56 21.06
N LEU A 25 -10.10 25.07 21.61
CA LEU A 25 -8.76 24.79 21.09
C LEU A 25 -8.40 23.30 21.20
N GLY A 26 -8.69 22.67 22.35
CA GLY A 26 -8.45 21.24 22.55
C GLY A 26 -9.28 20.36 21.61
N ALA A 27 -10.57 20.67 21.46
CA ALA A 27 -11.46 19.96 20.54
C ALA A 27 -11.07 20.16 19.06
N GLY A 28 -10.63 21.38 18.71
CA GLY A 28 -10.15 21.70 17.36
C GLY A 28 -8.96 20.84 16.95
N GLN A 29 -8.00 20.62 17.85
CA GLN A 29 -6.85 19.74 17.59
C GLN A 29 -7.30 18.30 17.31
N LEU A 30 -8.16 17.73 18.15
CA LEU A 30 -8.68 16.36 17.95
C LEU A 30 -9.42 16.20 16.62
N PHE A 31 -10.19 17.22 16.22
CA PHE A 31 -10.92 17.23 14.97
C PHE A 31 -9.99 17.26 13.74
N LEU A 32 -8.95 18.10 13.77
CA LEU A 32 -7.91 18.17 12.73
C LEU A 32 -7.16 16.83 12.59
N THR A 33 -6.75 16.22 13.71
CA THR A 33 -6.08 14.92 13.71
C THR A 33 -6.97 13.81 13.13
N THR A 34 -8.27 13.87 13.40
CA THR A 34 -9.24 12.89 12.87
C THR A 34 -9.33 12.96 11.34
N PHE A 35 -9.40 14.17 10.76
CA PHE A 35 -9.41 14.32 9.31
C PHE A 35 -8.12 13.85 8.62
N GLN A 36 -6.97 14.15 9.24
CA GLN A 36 -5.68 13.65 8.75
C GLN A 36 -5.62 12.13 8.80
N THR A 37 -6.14 11.53 9.87
CA THR A 37 -6.19 10.07 10.04
C THR A 37 -7.05 9.41 8.96
N PHE A 38 -8.22 9.96 8.63
CA PHE A 38 -9.08 9.40 7.58
C PHE A 38 -8.41 9.39 6.21
N GLN A 39 -7.72 10.47 5.82
CA GLN A 39 -7.00 10.53 4.54
C GLN A 39 -5.86 9.50 4.46
N THR A 40 -5.20 9.23 5.60
CA THR A 40 -4.16 8.19 5.67
C THR A 40 -4.77 6.79 5.53
N VAL A 41 -5.92 6.53 6.15
CA VAL A 41 -6.61 5.23 6.07
C VAL A 41 -7.05 4.91 4.63
N ASP A 42 -7.60 5.87 3.90
CA ASP A 42 -8.03 5.66 2.50
C ASP A 42 -6.85 5.31 1.57
N LYS A 43 -5.70 5.98 1.75
CA LYS A 43 -4.48 5.67 0.99
C LYS A 43 -3.98 4.26 1.29
N VAL A 44 -4.03 3.85 2.56
CA VAL A 44 -3.66 2.50 2.99
C VAL A 44 -4.63 1.44 2.46
N SER A 45 -5.94 1.73 2.42
CA SER A 45 -6.95 0.78 1.95
C SER A 45 -6.75 0.40 0.48
N ARG A 46 -6.48 1.37 -0.39
CA ARG A 46 -6.24 1.10 -1.83
C ARG A 46 -5.01 0.21 -2.05
N LYS A 47 -3.95 0.43 -1.28
CA LYS A 47 -2.76 -0.43 -1.32
C LYS A 47 -3.05 -1.85 -0.88
N GLN A 48 -3.86 -2.02 0.16
CA GLN A 48 -4.24 -3.35 0.65
C GLN A 48 -5.05 -4.11 -0.39
N GLU A 49 -5.96 -3.44 -1.12
CA GLU A 49 -6.73 -4.05 -2.20
C GLU A 49 -5.82 -4.59 -3.32
N THR A 50 -4.91 -3.74 -3.82
CA THR A 50 -3.91 -4.13 -4.82
C THR A 50 -3.05 -5.29 -4.35
N LEU A 51 -2.54 -5.24 -3.11
CA LEU A 51 -1.69 -6.27 -2.55
C LEU A 51 -2.43 -7.61 -2.39
N ILE A 52 -3.63 -7.59 -1.81
CA ILE A 52 -4.45 -8.79 -1.61
C ILE A 52 -4.74 -9.44 -2.96
N PHE A 53 -5.10 -8.65 -3.96
CA PHE A 53 -5.35 -9.14 -5.31
C PHE A 53 -4.09 -9.78 -5.90
N ALA A 54 -2.97 -9.06 -5.95
CA ALA A 54 -1.71 -9.57 -6.51
C ALA A 54 -1.24 -10.86 -5.82
N VAL A 55 -1.26 -10.91 -4.49
CA VAL A 55 -0.88 -12.11 -3.73
C VAL A 55 -1.84 -13.27 -4.00
N SER A 56 -3.14 -13.02 -4.09
CA SER A 56 -4.13 -14.07 -4.36
C SER A 56 -3.93 -14.69 -5.75
N THR A 57 -3.69 -13.86 -6.77
CA THR A 57 -3.40 -14.29 -8.15
C THR A 57 -2.12 -15.12 -8.20
N LEU A 58 -1.04 -14.65 -7.58
CA LEU A 58 0.25 -15.34 -7.58
C LEU A 58 0.23 -16.63 -6.76
N ALA A 59 -0.51 -16.65 -5.64
CA ALA A 59 -0.69 -17.87 -4.85
C ALA A 59 -1.53 -18.92 -5.60
N GLU A 60 -2.50 -18.49 -6.41
CA GLU A 60 -3.23 -19.40 -7.30
C GLU A 60 -2.31 -19.94 -8.41
N ALA A 61 -1.55 -19.07 -9.07
CA ALA A 61 -0.58 -19.45 -10.10
C ALA A 61 0.46 -20.46 -9.56
N GLY A 62 1.05 -20.17 -8.39
CA GLY A 62 2.00 -21.08 -7.74
C GLY A 62 1.40 -22.42 -7.31
N ARG A 63 0.09 -22.51 -7.07
CA ARG A 63 -0.58 -23.80 -6.83
C ARG A 63 -0.78 -24.60 -8.11
N LYS A 64 -0.91 -23.94 -9.25
CA LYS A 64 -1.04 -24.56 -10.58
C LYS A 64 0.30 -24.95 -11.20
N GLY A 65 1.39 -24.30 -10.77
CA GLY A 65 2.72 -24.43 -11.38
C GLY A 65 3.02 -23.31 -12.40
N ASP A 66 2.11 -22.35 -12.54
CA ASP A 66 2.07 -21.35 -13.62
C ASP A 66 2.62 -19.99 -13.15
N ILE A 67 3.45 -19.96 -12.10
CA ILE A 67 3.99 -18.70 -11.58
C ILE A 67 4.97 -18.05 -12.56
N GLY A 68 5.59 -18.85 -13.43
CA GLY A 68 6.47 -18.37 -14.49
C GLY A 68 5.76 -17.56 -15.57
N ASP A 69 4.42 -17.67 -15.67
CA ASP A 69 3.63 -16.96 -16.68
C ASP A 69 3.28 -15.54 -16.25
N TYR A 70 3.73 -15.13 -15.05
CA TYR A 70 3.54 -13.79 -14.53
C TYR A 70 4.88 -13.05 -14.48
N ALA A 71 4.85 -11.78 -14.88
CA ALA A 71 5.97 -10.88 -14.79
C ALA A 71 5.53 -9.51 -14.28
N ILE A 72 6.47 -8.76 -13.72
CA ILE A 72 6.30 -7.33 -13.49
C ILE A 72 6.92 -6.64 -14.68
N VAL A 73 6.10 -5.85 -15.37
CA VAL A 73 6.51 -5.09 -16.55
C VAL A 73 6.28 -3.61 -16.28
N SER A 74 7.16 -2.77 -16.83
CA SER A 74 6.97 -1.32 -16.85
C SER A 74 5.91 -0.96 -17.90
N ASP A 75 4.90 -0.20 -17.50
CA ASP A 75 3.91 0.39 -18.39
C ASP A 75 4.06 1.92 -18.33
N GLU A 76 4.37 2.51 -19.48
CA GLU A 76 4.55 3.94 -19.61
C GLU A 76 3.20 4.61 -19.87
N ARG A 77 2.77 5.50 -18.97
CA ARG A 77 1.53 6.26 -19.12
C ARG A 77 1.79 7.74 -18.95
N GLY A 78 1.77 8.46 -20.05
CA GLY A 78 1.97 9.91 -20.08
C GLY A 78 1.79 10.47 -21.47
N SER A 79 1.79 11.80 -21.56
CA SER A 79 1.78 12.50 -22.84
C SER A 79 2.76 13.67 -22.76
N GLY A 80 3.85 13.61 -23.53
CA GLY A 80 4.86 14.66 -23.59
C GLY A 80 5.97 14.48 -22.54
N SER A 81 6.13 15.45 -21.63
CA SER A 81 7.22 15.52 -20.64
C SER A 81 6.85 15.01 -19.24
N ASP A 82 5.58 14.66 -19.02
CA ASP A 82 5.07 14.07 -17.78
C ASP A 82 4.86 12.57 -17.99
N THR A 83 5.96 11.88 -18.27
CA THR A 83 5.98 10.42 -18.44
C THR A 83 5.99 9.78 -17.06
N ARG A 84 5.00 8.92 -16.78
CA ARG A 84 4.94 8.15 -15.53
C ARG A 84 5.09 6.67 -15.83
N HIS A 85 5.99 6.01 -15.12
CA HIS A 85 6.21 4.59 -15.24
C HIS A 85 5.43 3.85 -14.15
N TYR A 86 4.64 2.86 -14.55
CA TYR A 86 3.89 2.00 -13.66
C TYR A 86 4.48 0.59 -13.70
N CYS A 87 4.79 0.00 -12.55
CA CYS A 87 5.05 -1.42 -12.49
C CYS A 87 3.70 -2.15 -12.41
N VAL A 88 3.39 -2.93 -13.44
CA VAL A 88 2.15 -3.68 -13.53
C VAL A 88 2.46 -5.17 -13.42
N LEU A 89 1.63 -5.89 -12.68
CA LEU A 89 1.62 -7.34 -12.74
C LEU A 89 0.90 -7.75 -14.02
N GLN A 90 1.59 -8.48 -14.89
CA GLN A 90 1.07 -8.92 -16.17
C GLN A 90 1.15 -10.45 -16.25
N ASN A 91 0.15 -11.05 -16.89
CA ASN A 91 0.23 -12.42 -17.36
C ASN A 91 0.85 -12.39 -18.77
N GLU A 92 2.03 -13.01 -18.94
CA GLU A 92 2.81 -12.99 -20.18
C GLU A 92 2.09 -13.71 -21.32
N ASP A 93 1.44 -14.84 -21.05
CA ASP A 93 0.71 -15.61 -22.06
C ASP A 93 -0.41 -14.82 -22.74
N GLN A 94 -1.12 -14.02 -21.94
CA GLN A 94 -2.26 -13.24 -22.42
C GLN A 94 -1.90 -11.78 -22.73
N SER A 95 -0.65 -11.38 -22.47
CA SER A 95 -0.16 -10.00 -22.59
C SER A 95 -1.10 -8.97 -21.93
N GLN A 96 -1.81 -9.37 -20.86
CA GLN A 96 -2.86 -8.54 -20.25
C GLN A 96 -2.44 -8.05 -18.86
N PRO A 97 -2.45 -6.72 -18.62
CA PRO A 97 -2.16 -6.17 -17.30
C PRO A 97 -3.25 -6.62 -16.32
N THR A 98 -2.82 -7.27 -15.24
CA THR A 98 -3.70 -7.82 -14.21
C THR A 98 -3.94 -6.79 -13.11
N VAL A 99 -2.89 -6.09 -12.66
CA VAL A 99 -3.01 -5.03 -11.64
C VAL A 99 -1.83 -4.07 -11.66
N ASP A 100 -2.10 -2.78 -11.41
CA ASP A 100 -1.07 -1.77 -11.18
C ASP A 100 -0.52 -1.88 -9.75
N LEU A 101 0.79 -2.05 -9.60
CA LEU A 101 1.44 -2.26 -8.30
C LEU A 101 2.00 -0.95 -7.74
N ALA A 102 2.88 -0.31 -8.49
CA ALA A 102 3.58 0.91 -8.04
C ALA A 102 3.92 1.87 -9.18
N GLN A 103 4.21 3.11 -8.83
CA GLN A 103 4.69 4.16 -9.73
C GLN A 103 6.16 4.49 -9.48
N PHE A 104 6.93 4.69 -10.55
CA PHE A 104 8.34 5.06 -10.53
C PHE A 104 8.64 6.17 -11.56
N ASP A 105 9.77 6.85 -11.38
CA ASP A 105 10.25 7.86 -12.33
C ASP A 105 11.01 7.23 -13.50
N ASP A 106 11.61 6.05 -13.30
CA ASP A 106 12.46 5.35 -14.27
C ASP A 106 11.84 3.99 -14.65
N GLU A 107 11.91 3.64 -15.94
CA GLU A 107 11.47 2.36 -16.50
C GLU A 107 12.21 1.16 -15.89
N THR A 108 13.49 1.33 -15.56
CA THR A 108 14.36 0.27 -15.01
C THR A 108 14.19 0.03 -13.52
N ALA A 109 13.38 0.85 -12.84
CA ALA A 109 13.17 0.74 -11.40
C ALA A 109 12.20 -0.40 -11.01
N CYS A 110 11.49 -0.99 -11.96
CA CYS A 110 10.61 -2.13 -11.68
C CYS A 110 11.42 -3.40 -11.34
N PRO A 111 11.19 -4.02 -10.16
CA PRO A 111 11.88 -5.24 -9.80
C PRO A 111 11.37 -6.42 -10.63
N THR A 112 12.24 -7.40 -10.89
CA THR A 112 11.83 -8.69 -11.46
C THR A 112 10.91 -9.44 -10.49
N LEU A 113 9.80 -9.98 -10.99
CA LEU A 113 8.76 -10.60 -10.16
C LEU A 113 9.28 -11.70 -9.26
N SER A 114 10.08 -12.64 -9.79
CA SER A 114 10.51 -13.81 -9.03
C SER A 114 12.00 -14.07 -9.17
N VAL A 115 12.66 -14.29 -8.03
CA VAL A 115 14.01 -14.85 -7.95
C VAL A 115 13.86 -16.30 -7.50
N SER A 116 14.28 -17.24 -8.34
CA SER A 116 14.30 -18.66 -7.97
C SER A 116 15.26 -18.84 -6.80
N SER A 117 14.73 -19.31 -5.66
CA SER A 117 15.58 -19.83 -4.58
C SER A 117 16.29 -21.05 -5.14
N GLY A 118 17.59 -21.21 -4.89
CA GLY A 118 18.47 -22.19 -5.57
C GLY A 118 18.06 -23.68 -5.49
N ASN A 119 16.90 -24.00 -4.92
CA ASN A 119 16.23 -25.30 -4.96
C ASN A 119 15.27 -25.49 -6.15
N GLY A 120 14.95 -24.46 -6.94
CA GLY A 120 14.08 -24.55 -8.12
C GLY A 120 12.58 -24.82 -7.84
N VAL A 121 12.22 -24.94 -6.55
CA VAL A 121 10.86 -25.21 -6.06
C VAL A 121 10.24 -23.97 -5.42
N SER A 122 11.07 -23.06 -4.93
CA SER A 122 10.65 -21.90 -4.16
C SER A 122 11.04 -20.61 -4.87
N HIS A 123 10.08 -19.70 -5.03
CA HIS A 123 10.23 -18.42 -5.69
C HIS A 123 10.08 -17.31 -4.67
N ILE A 124 11.08 -16.44 -4.56
CA ILE A 124 10.98 -15.21 -3.76
C ILE A 124 10.37 -14.15 -4.66
N VAL A 125 9.20 -13.65 -4.26
CA VAL A 125 8.47 -12.61 -4.98
C VAL A 125 8.53 -11.31 -4.20
N THR A 126 8.88 -10.22 -4.89
CA THR A 126 8.91 -8.87 -4.30
C THR A 126 7.95 -7.96 -5.07
N LEU A 127 6.93 -7.45 -4.38
CA LEU A 127 5.94 -6.53 -4.95
C LEU A 127 6.14 -5.12 -4.37
N PRO A 128 6.46 -4.11 -5.19
CA PRO A 128 6.39 -2.72 -4.79
C PRO A 128 4.92 -2.26 -4.83
N ILE A 129 4.42 -1.60 -3.79
CA ILE A 129 3.04 -1.10 -3.72
C ILE A 129 3.04 0.38 -3.38
N GLY A 130 2.40 1.20 -4.23
CA GLY A 130 2.18 2.63 -3.97
C GLY A 130 2.96 3.58 -4.89
N ASP A 131 3.43 4.71 -4.35
CA ASP A 131 4.20 5.71 -5.08
C ASP A 131 5.67 5.62 -4.64
N CYS A 132 6.52 5.15 -5.55
CA CYS A 132 7.95 4.88 -5.34
C CYS A 132 8.85 5.87 -6.09
N ARG A 133 8.29 7.01 -6.50
CA ARG A 133 9.02 8.12 -7.11
C ARG A 133 9.94 8.81 -6.11
N GLU A 134 11.10 9.23 -6.58
CA GLU A 134 12.06 9.98 -5.77
C GLU A 134 11.51 11.38 -5.44
N GLY A 135 11.63 11.80 -4.17
CA GLY A 135 11.25 13.15 -3.75
C GLY A 135 9.75 13.42 -3.58
N VAL A 136 8.89 12.44 -3.83
CA VAL A 136 7.52 12.41 -3.29
C VAL A 136 7.60 11.88 -1.85
N ASP A 137 6.65 12.23 -0.96
CA ASP A 137 6.47 11.52 0.32
C ASP A 137 6.20 10.04 0.03
N ALA A 138 7.28 9.29 -0.20
CA ALA A 138 7.27 8.00 -0.86
C ALA A 138 6.55 7.02 0.05
N THR A 139 5.30 6.73 -0.28
CA THR A 139 4.53 5.66 0.36
C THR A 139 4.82 4.36 -0.40
N CYS A 140 6.08 4.07 -0.63
CA CYS A 140 6.51 2.87 -1.32
C CYS A 140 6.69 1.75 -0.29
N ASP A 141 5.84 0.73 -0.37
CA ASP A 141 5.97 -0.47 0.45
C ASP A 141 6.49 -1.62 -0.42
N HIS A 142 7.54 -2.30 0.01
CA HIS A 142 8.02 -3.52 -0.65
C HIS A 142 7.60 -4.73 0.18
N ILE A 143 6.72 -5.56 -0.39
CA ILE A 143 6.29 -6.81 0.26
C ILE A 143 7.03 -7.96 -0.41
N THR A 144 7.83 -8.67 0.37
CA THR A 144 8.51 -9.89 -0.05
C THR A 144 7.84 -11.11 0.56
N PHE A 145 7.54 -12.10 -0.27
CA PHE A 145 6.96 -13.36 0.15
C PHE A 145 7.53 -14.50 -0.68
N THR A 146 7.34 -15.71 -0.18
CA THR A 146 7.88 -16.91 -0.81
C THR A 146 6.72 -17.80 -1.26
N ILE A 147 6.74 -18.18 -2.53
CA ILE A 147 5.78 -19.13 -3.11
C ILE A 147 6.53 -20.43 -3.41
N SER A 148 5.90 -21.57 -3.14
CA SER A 148 6.43 -22.87 -3.52
C SER A 148 5.49 -23.59 -4.47
N GLU A 149 6.03 -24.06 -5.58
CA GLU A 149 5.34 -24.89 -6.57
C GLU A 149 5.12 -26.29 -5.99
N ARG A 150 3.86 -26.66 -5.74
CA ARG A 150 3.54 -27.94 -5.09
C ARG A 150 3.79 -29.14 -5.99
N ASP A 151 3.55 -29.00 -7.28
CA ASP A 151 3.79 -30.02 -8.30
C ASP A 151 5.28 -30.39 -8.38
N LYS A 152 6.18 -29.40 -8.35
CA LYS A 152 7.63 -29.63 -8.24
C LYS A 152 8.07 -30.17 -6.89
N ALA A 153 7.44 -29.73 -5.79
CA ALA A 153 7.78 -30.20 -4.45
C ALA A 153 7.47 -31.69 -4.20
N ILE A 154 6.54 -32.26 -4.96
CA ILE A 154 6.10 -33.66 -4.83
C ILE A 154 6.85 -34.59 -5.80
N SER A 155 7.55 -34.03 -6.81
CA SER A 155 8.40 -34.84 -7.68
C SER A 155 9.58 -35.42 -6.88
N PRO A 156 9.77 -36.75 -6.81
CA PRO A 156 10.92 -37.32 -6.14
C PRO A 156 12.18 -36.80 -6.83
N GLN A 157 13.05 -36.15 -6.07
CA GLN A 157 14.39 -35.84 -6.50
C GLN A 157 15.07 -37.19 -6.84
N GLU A 158 15.22 -37.50 -8.13
CA GLU A 158 15.95 -38.69 -8.54
C GLU A 158 17.36 -38.61 -7.95
N PRO A 159 17.80 -39.61 -7.15
CA PRO A 159 19.15 -39.61 -6.62
C PRO A 159 20.11 -39.71 -7.80
N THR A 160 20.90 -38.66 -8.01
CA THR A 160 22.04 -38.64 -8.92
C THR A 160 22.95 -39.83 -8.58
N SER A 161 23.03 -40.79 -9.50
CA SER A 161 23.96 -41.93 -9.43
C SER A 161 25.37 -41.55 -9.88
#